data_AF-A0A955LHP8-F1
#
_entry.id   AF-A0A955LHP8-F1
#
_cell.length_a   1.000
_cell.length_b   1.000
_cell.length_c   1.000
_cell.angle_alpha   90.00
_cell.angle_beta   90.00
_cell.angle_gamma   90.00
#
_symmetry.space_group_name_H-M   'P 1'
#
loop_
_entity.id
_entity.type
_entity.pdbx_description
1 polymer ?
#
loop_
_entity_poly.entity_id
_entity_poly.type
_entity_poly.pdbx_seq_one_letter_code
_entity_poly.pdbx_strand_id
1 'polypeptide(L)' 'QYETHAWVEGFAPYENPEIVFVVLLEKGGSSQNSAEVAHKLVDWYFSR' A
#
# COMPACT_ATOMS: atom_id res chain seq x y z
N GLN A 1 -10.91 19.63 -10.88
CA GLN A 1 -11.38 18.94 -9.66
C GLN A 1 -10.14 18.60 -8.85
N TYR A 2 -10.10 18.96 -7.56
CA TYR A 2 -9.01 18.52 -6.69
C TYR A 2 -9.38 17.13 -6.18
N GLU A 3 -8.82 16.10 -6.80
CA GLU A 3 -8.92 14.73 -6.30
C GLU A 3 -7.94 14.56 -5.15
N THR A 4 -8.42 14.03 -4.02
CA THR A 4 -7.58 13.72 -2.87
C THR A 4 -6.50 12.73 -3.27
N HIS A 5 -5.32 12.85 -2.66
CA HIS A 5 -4.31 11.80 -2.76
C HIS A 5 -4.76 10.62 -1.92
N ALA A 6 -4.48 9.41 -2.39
CA ALA A 6 -4.68 8.18 -1.63
C ALA A 6 -3.31 7.66 -1.20
N TRP A 7 -3.18 7.30 0.07
CA TRP A 7 -1.94 6.75 0.59
C TRP A 7 -2.17 5.75 1.71
N VAL A 8 -1.25 4.81 1.83
CA VAL A 8 -1.14 3.85 2.92
C VAL A 8 0.33 3.55 3.17
N GLU A 9 0.67 3.31 4.44
CA GLU A 9 1.98 2.87 4.89
C GLU A 9 1.82 1.58 5.70
N GLY A 10 2.84 0.74 5.69
CA GLY A 10 2.77 -0.51 6.42
C GLY A 10 4.07 -1.31 6.38
N PHE A 11 4.06 -2.40 7.13
CA PHE A 11 5.13 -3.40 7.16
C PHE A 11 4.53 -4.80 7.27
N ALA A 12 5.26 -5.82 6.83
CA ALA A 12 4.80 -7.21 6.89
C ALA A 12 5.97 -8.22 6.94
N PRO A 13 5.78 -9.41 7.55
CA PRO A 13 4.67 -9.76 8.45
C PRO A 13 4.77 -9.05 9.80
N TYR A 14 3.75 -9.18 10.66
CA TYR A 14 3.69 -8.50 11.96
C TYR A 14 4.79 -8.94 12.94
N GLU A 15 5.02 -10.24 13.08
CA GLU A 15 5.93 -10.80 14.09
C GLU A 15 7.42 -10.58 13.77
N ASN A 16 7.82 -10.77 12.51
CA ASN A 16 9.19 -10.55 12.04
C ASN A 16 9.17 -9.80 10.70
N PRO A 17 9.08 -8.45 10.72
CA PRO A 17 8.93 -7.66 9.51
C PRO A 17 10.08 -7.86 8.52
N GLU A 18 9.74 -8.14 7.26
CA GLU A 18 10.69 -8.33 6.17
C GLU A 18 10.65 -7.20 5.14
N ILE A 19 9.52 -6.48 5.08
CA ILE A 19 9.31 -5.32 4.20
C ILE A 19 8.63 -4.18 4.96
N VAL A 20 9.04 -2.94 4.66
CA VAL A 20 8.35 -1.68 4.99
C VAL A 20 8.04 -0.97 3.69
N PHE A 21 6.83 -0.43 3.55
CA PHE A 21 6.40 0.20 2.30
C PHE A 21 5.50 1.41 2.54
N VAL A 22 5.49 2.30 1.54
CA VAL A 22 4.53 3.39 1.38
C VAL A 22 3.99 3.32 -0.03
N VAL A 23 2.67 3.37 -0.18
CA VAL A 23 2.01 3.51 -1.48
C VAL A 23 1.34 4.87 -1.50
N LEU A 24 1.75 5.72 -2.43
CA LEU A 24 1.13 7.02 -2.70
C LEU A 24 0.57 7.02 -4.12
N LEU A 25 -0.73 7.29 -4.24
CA LEU A 25 -1.42 7.49 -5.50
C LEU A 25 -1.78 8.97 -5.61
N GLU A 26 -1.09 9.68 -6.50
CA GLU A 26 -1.45 11.05 -6.85
C GLU A 26 -2.86 11.07 -7.43
N LYS A 27 -3.71 11.96 -6.88
CA LYS A 27 -5.14 12.04 -7.21
C LYS A 27 -5.86 10.68 -7.09
N GLY A 28 -5.38 9.80 -6.21
CA GLY A 28 -5.90 8.44 -6.06
C GLY A 28 -7.28 8.34 -5.41
N GLY A 29 -7.87 9.44 -4.97
CA GLY A 29 -9.19 9.47 -4.34
C GLY A 29 -9.16 8.88 -2.93
N SER A 30 -9.84 7.75 -2.75
CA SER A 30 -9.95 7.06 -1.45
C SER A 30 -8.69 6.26 -1.11
N SER A 31 -8.25 6.28 0.15
CA SER A 31 -7.17 5.40 0.64
C SER A 31 -7.42 3.91 0.41
N GLN A 32 -8.67 3.49 0.17
CA GLN A 32 -8.98 2.11 -0.25
C GLN A 32 -8.23 1.73 -1.54
N ASN A 33 -8.08 2.67 -2.48
CA ASN A 33 -7.38 2.43 -3.74
C ASN A 33 -5.88 2.16 -3.51
N SER A 34 -5.24 2.92 -2.61
CA SER A 34 -3.85 2.67 -2.22
C SER A 34 -3.70 1.39 -1.40
N ALA A 35 -4.71 1.02 -0.60
CA ALA A 35 -4.72 -0.23 0.16
C ALA A 35 -4.80 -1.48 -0.75
N GLU A 36 -5.57 -1.44 -1.83
CA GLU A 36 -5.61 -2.53 -2.83
C GLU A 36 -4.25 -2.74 -3.52
N VAL A 37 -3.54 -1.65 -3.80
CA VAL A 37 -2.17 -1.71 -4.35
C VAL A 37 -1.20 -2.29 -3.32
N ALA A 38 -1.28 -1.85 -2.06
CA ALA A 38 -0.47 -2.41 -0.97
C ALA A 38 -0.71 -3.91 -0.79
N HIS A 39 -1.96 -4.39 -0.88
CA HIS A 39 -2.28 -5.81 -0.80
C HIS A 39 -1.58 -6.62 -1.90
N LYS A 40 -1.67 -6.17 -3.16
CA LYS A 40 -0.97 -6.81 -4.30
C LYS A 40 0.55 -6.80 -4.14
N LEU A 41 1.11 -5.72 -3.58
CA LEU A 41 2.54 -5.59 -3.31
C LEU A 41 3.00 -6.60 -2.26
N VAL A 42 2.25 -6.72 -1.15
CA VAL A 42 2.54 -7.69 -0.08
C VAL A 42 2.42 -9.12 -0.61
N ASP A 43 1.35 -9.46 -1.32
CA ASP A 43 1.17 -10.79 -1.91
C ASP A 43 2.31 -11.16 -2.86
N TRP A 44 2.69 -10.22 -3.75
CA TRP A 44 3.80 -10.43 -4.67
C TRP A 44 5.13 -10.64 -3.93
N TYR A 45 5.40 -9.86 -2.88
CA TYR A 45 6.64 -9.97 -2.11
C TYR A 45 6.80 -11.37 -1.47
N PHE A 46 5.73 -11.92 -0.89
CA PHE A 46 5.72 -13.23 -0.23
C PHE A 46 5.44 -14.41 -1.16
N SER A 47 5.09 -14.19 -2.43
CA SER A 47 4.94 -15.24 -3.44
C SER A 47 6.28 -15.74 -4.03
N ARG A 48 7.40 -15.15 -3.61
CA ARG A 48 8.76 -15.47 -4.05
C ARG A 48 9.38 -16.64 -3.30
#